data_AF-A0A537FMG4-F1
#
_entry.id   AF-A0A537FMG4-F1
#
_cell.length_a   1.000
_cell.length_b   1.000
_cell.length_c   1.000
_cell.angle_alpha   90.00
_cell.angle_beta   90.00
_cell.angle_gamma   90.00
#
_symmetry.space_group_name_H-M   'P 1'
#
loop_
_entity.id
_entity.type
_entity.pdbx_description
1 polymer ?
#
loop_
_entity_poly.entity_id
_entity_poly.type
_entity_poly.pdbx_seq_one_letter_code
_entity_poly.pdbx_strand_id
1 'polypeptide(L)'
;LLVGDALQSLAFQLLAEHRIADEARTQLEMVKILALAAGSRGMAGGQQIDLEATGCSLTLPELEFMHIHKTGALIRAAVLLGAACGRELQQNEKPGLDRYAKAVGLAFQVVDDVLDYDASTATLGKTAGKDSKQGKPTYVSAIGIAAARRLAEELRGQAHEALKGFDARSRRLGELADFIVLRKF
;
A
#
# COMPACT_ATOMS: atom_id res chain seq x y z
N LEU A 1 -19.61 5.84 -11.84
CA LEU A 1 -20.17 6.11 -10.50
C LEU A 1 -20.84 4.85 -9.95
N LEU A 2 -22.01 4.43 -10.47
CA LEU A 2 -22.78 3.29 -9.93
C LEU A 2 -22.02 1.95 -9.79
N VAL A 3 -21.11 1.61 -10.71
CA VAL A 3 -20.30 0.39 -10.61
C VAL A 3 -19.36 0.43 -9.39
N GLY A 4 -18.78 1.59 -9.08
CA GLY A 4 -17.92 1.76 -7.91
C GLY A 4 -18.71 1.62 -6.60
N ASP A 5 -19.88 2.25 -6.53
CA ASP A 5 -20.78 2.17 -5.36
C ASP A 5 -21.23 0.73 -5.11
N ALA A 6 -21.54 -0.01 -6.18
CA ALA A 6 -21.92 -1.42 -6.11
C ALA A 6 -20.76 -2.32 -5.66
N LEU A 7 -19.55 -2.14 -6.22
CA LEU A 7 -18.37 -2.94 -5.85
C LEU A 7 -17.93 -2.69 -4.41
N GLN A 8 -17.94 -1.44 -3.96
CA GLN A 8 -17.61 -1.10 -2.57
C GLN A 8 -18.63 -1.73 -1.61
N SER A 9 -19.93 -1.66 -1.93
CA SER A 9 -20.98 -2.30 -1.12
C SER A 9 -20.83 -3.82 -1.10
N LEU A 10 -20.52 -4.43 -2.24
CA LEU A 10 -20.29 -5.87 -2.38
C LEU A 10 -19.13 -6.35 -1.51
N ALA A 11 -18.05 -5.57 -1.37
CA ALA A 11 -16.92 -5.95 -0.52
C ALA A 11 -17.34 -6.12 0.97
N PHE A 12 -18.21 -5.25 1.48
CA PHE A 12 -18.76 -5.39 2.83
C PHE A 12 -19.77 -6.54 2.94
N GLN A 13 -20.59 -6.73 1.91
CA GLN A 13 -21.49 -7.88 1.84
C GLN A 13 -20.71 -9.19 1.96
N LEU A 14 -19.63 -9.37 1.19
CA LEU A 14 -18.80 -10.58 1.22
C LEU A 14 -18.18 -10.84 2.60
N LEU A 15 -17.80 -9.79 3.34
CA LEU A 15 -17.29 -9.92 4.70
C LEU A 15 -18.38 -10.30 5.73
N ALA A 16 -19.65 -10.02 5.44
CA ALA A 16 -20.77 -10.24 6.36
C ALA A 16 -21.61 -11.48 6.01
N GLU A 17 -21.58 -11.93 4.76
CA GLU A 17 -22.44 -13.00 4.25
C GLU A 17 -21.94 -14.41 4.60
N HIS A 18 -20.62 -14.60 4.68
CA HIS A 18 -20.01 -15.89 4.96
C HIS A 18 -19.32 -15.90 6.32
N ARG A 19 -19.26 -17.07 6.96
CA ARG A 19 -18.43 -17.27 8.15
C ARG A 19 -16.97 -17.37 7.71
N ILE A 20 -16.23 -16.28 7.90
CA ILE A 20 -14.81 -16.15 7.52
C ILE A 20 -13.86 -16.15 8.72
N ALA A 21 -14.40 -16.01 9.94
CA ALA A 21 -13.68 -16.10 11.19
C ALA A 21 -14.43 -17.01 12.19
N ASP A 22 -13.71 -17.52 13.18
CA ASP A 22 -14.29 -18.39 14.20
C ASP A 22 -15.33 -17.66 15.06
N GLU A 23 -15.05 -16.39 15.38
CA GLU A 23 -15.89 -15.52 16.21
C GLU A 23 -16.52 -14.37 15.41
N ALA A 24 -17.81 -14.10 15.64
CA ALA A 24 -18.52 -12.97 15.05
C ALA A 24 -17.86 -11.61 15.37
N ARG A 25 -17.23 -11.49 16.55
CA ARG A 25 -16.49 -10.29 16.95
C ARG A 25 -15.30 -10.03 16.04
N THR A 26 -14.54 -11.06 15.69
CA THR A 26 -13.40 -10.95 14.75
C THR A 26 -13.88 -10.50 13.38
N GLN A 27 -14.98 -11.08 12.89
CA GLN A 27 -15.57 -10.70 11.61
C GLN A 27 -16.10 -9.25 11.60
N LEU A 28 -16.64 -8.76 12.71
CA LEU A 28 -17.02 -7.35 12.85
C LEU A 28 -15.79 -6.42 12.83
N GLU A 29 -14.70 -6.80 13.48
CA GLU A 29 -13.45 -6.04 13.40
C GLU A 29 -12.87 -6.04 11.98
N MET A 30 -13.04 -7.11 11.20
CA MET A 30 -12.68 -7.15 9.77
C MET A 30 -13.47 -6.12 8.96
N VAL A 31 -14.79 -6.04 9.14
CA VAL A 31 -15.64 -5.02 8.51
C VAL A 31 -15.14 -3.61 8.83
N LYS A 32 -14.81 -3.36 10.10
CA LYS A 32 -14.27 -2.08 10.56
C LYS A 32 -12.89 -1.75 9.96
N ILE A 33 -12.00 -2.74 9.85
CA ILE A 33 -10.69 -2.58 9.21
C ILE A 33 -10.88 -2.14 7.75
N LEU A 34 -11.74 -2.82 6.99
CA LEU A 34 -12.01 -2.47 5.60
C LEU A 34 -12.66 -1.08 5.48
N ALA A 35 -13.64 -0.76 6.35
CA ALA A 35 -14.33 0.53 6.34
C ALA A 35 -13.36 1.71 6.59
N LEU A 36 -12.48 1.57 7.58
CA LEU A 36 -11.47 2.60 7.86
C LEU A 36 -10.47 2.75 6.72
N ALA A 37 -10.03 1.64 6.12
CA ALA A 37 -9.05 1.64 5.05
C ALA A 37 -9.60 2.16 3.71
N ALA A 38 -10.87 1.93 3.41
CA ALA A 38 -11.51 2.44 2.19
C ALA A 38 -12.01 3.89 2.34
N GLY A 39 -12.37 4.28 3.56
CA GLY A 39 -13.03 5.57 3.84
C GLY A 39 -12.10 6.79 3.85
N SER A 40 -12.61 7.89 4.40
CA SER A 40 -11.93 9.19 4.45
C SER A 40 -10.63 9.21 5.25
N ARG A 41 -10.44 8.25 6.15
CA ARG A 41 -9.20 8.06 6.93
C ARG A 41 -8.24 7.07 6.29
N GLY A 42 -8.50 6.65 5.06
CA GLY A 42 -7.69 5.74 4.26
C GLY A 42 -7.71 6.15 2.78
N MET A 43 -8.00 5.21 1.89
CA MET A 43 -7.92 5.37 0.44
C MET A 43 -8.62 6.62 -0.07
N ALA A 44 -9.88 6.87 0.32
CA ALA A 44 -10.61 8.04 -0.17
C ALA A 44 -9.97 9.37 0.28
N GLY A 45 -9.46 9.42 1.52
CA GLY A 45 -8.73 10.59 2.02
C GLY A 45 -7.41 10.82 1.30
N GLY A 46 -6.63 9.75 1.09
CA GLY A 46 -5.40 9.82 0.31
C GLY A 46 -5.64 10.22 -1.14
N GLN A 47 -6.74 9.76 -1.74
CA GLN A 47 -7.14 10.16 -3.08
C GLN A 47 -7.54 11.64 -3.16
N GLN A 48 -8.18 12.18 -2.13
CA GLN A 48 -8.49 13.61 -2.06
C GLN A 48 -7.21 14.46 -1.99
N ILE A 49 -6.24 14.07 -1.16
CA ILE A 49 -4.94 14.75 -1.05
C ILE A 49 -4.20 14.73 -2.40
N ASP A 50 -4.20 13.59 -3.09
CA ASP A 50 -3.61 13.43 -4.43
C ASP A 50 -4.23 14.37 -5.47
N LEU A 51 -5.55 14.57 -5.42
CA LEU A 51 -6.24 15.51 -6.31
C LEU A 51 -5.85 16.95 -6.00
N GLU A 52 -5.80 17.33 -4.72
CA GLU A 52 -5.43 18.68 -4.27
C GLU A 52 -3.95 19.01 -4.52
N ALA A 53 -3.09 17.98 -4.50
CA ALA A 53 -1.66 18.14 -4.72
C ALA A 53 -1.27 18.29 -6.20
N THR A 54 -2.22 18.18 -7.13
CA THR A 54 -1.94 18.34 -8.57
C THR A 54 -1.47 19.76 -8.87
N GLY A 55 -0.28 19.90 -9.45
CA GLY A 55 0.36 21.19 -9.71
C GLY A 55 1.11 21.79 -8.51
N CYS A 56 1.09 21.11 -7.36
CA CYS A 56 1.83 21.49 -6.15
C CYS A 56 3.07 20.61 -5.96
N SER A 57 4.09 21.15 -5.31
CA SER A 57 5.21 20.33 -4.80
C SER A 57 4.90 19.90 -3.37
N LEU A 58 4.96 18.60 -3.11
CA LEU A 58 4.86 18.06 -1.76
C LEU A 58 6.25 17.82 -1.18
N THR A 59 6.40 18.07 0.12
CA THR A 59 7.54 17.58 0.89
C THR A 59 7.48 16.05 1.00
N LEU A 60 8.62 15.42 1.30
CA LEU A 60 8.67 13.96 1.46
C LEU A 60 7.66 13.44 2.52
N PRO A 61 7.51 14.07 3.70
CA PRO A 61 6.50 13.63 4.68
C PRO A 61 5.05 13.77 4.18
N GLU A 62 4.73 14.81 3.42
CA GLU A 62 3.39 15.00 2.85
C GLU A 62 3.09 13.95 1.76
N LEU A 63 4.09 13.66 0.92
CA LEU A 63 4.00 12.62 -0.10
C LEU A 63 3.80 11.23 0.53
N GLU A 64 4.57 10.92 1.58
CA GLU A 64 4.42 9.69 2.36
C GLU A 64 3.04 9.62 3.02
N PHE A 65 2.58 10.71 3.64
CA PHE A 65 1.25 10.76 4.24
C PHE A 65 0.16 10.47 3.22
N MET A 66 0.23 11.10 2.04
CA MET A 66 -0.71 10.87 0.95
C MET A 66 -0.72 9.38 0.53
N HIS A 67 0.44 8.78 0.29
CA HIS A 67 0.52 7.40 -0.21
C HIS A 67 0.21 6.32 0.83
N ILE A 68 0.54 6.55 2.10
CA ILE A 68 0.11 5.67 3.20
C ILE A 68 -1.42 5.57 3.22
N HIS A 69 -2.13 6.65 2.91
CA HIS A 69 -3.59 6.65 2.86
C HIS A 69 -4.13 6.12 1.53
N LYS A 70 -3.65 6.66 0.39
CA LYS A 70 -4.17 6.36 -0.95
C LYS A 70 -3.97 4.89 -1.33
N THR A 71 -2.77 4.37 -1.12
CA THR A 71 -2.35 3.03 -1.59
C THR A 71 -2.10 2.10 -0.39
N GLY A 72 -1.39 2.60 0.62
CA GLY A 72 -0.97 1.80 1.77
C GLY A 72 -2.14 1.30 2.64
N ALA A 73 -3.24 2.05 2.75
CA ALA A 73 -4.34 1.71 3.65
C ALA A 73 -5.02 0.38 3.28
N LEU A 74 -5.30 0.17 1.98
CA LEU A 74 -5.92 -1.07 1.51
C LEU A 74 -4.95 -2.25 1.50
N ILE A 75 -3.68 -2.04 1.17
CA ILE A 75 -2.65 -3.09 1.28
C ILE A 75 -2.52 -3.56 2.73
N ARG A 76 -2.51 -2.60 3.67
CA ARG A 76 -2.52 -2.88 5.10
C ARG A 76 -3.78 -3.61 5.54
N ALA A 77 -4.95 -3.21 5.05
CA ALA A 77 -6.20 -3.91 5.34
C ALA A 77 -6.13 -5.36 4.85
N ALA A 78 -5.66 -5.63 3.63
CA ALA A 78 -5.55 -6.98 3.09
C ALA A 78 -4.71 -7.92 3.98
N VAL A 79 -3.56 -7.44 4.48
CA VAL A 79 -2.71 -8.21 5.42
C VAL A 79 -3.44 -8.48 6.73
N LEU A 80 -4.09 -7.46 7.31
CA LEU A 80 -4.77 -7.59 8.60
C LEU A 80 -6.02 -8.47 8.51
N LEU A 81 -6.76 -8.39 7.41
CA LEU A 81 -7.92 -9.25 7.15
C LEU A 81 -7.48 -10.71 7.01
N GLY A 82 -6.41 -10.99 6.25
CA GLY A 82 -5.85 -12.34 6.14
C GLY A 82 -5.39 -12.89 7.49
N ALA A 83 -4.78 -12.06 8.33
CA ALA A 83 -4.39 -12.46 9.68
C ALA A 83 -5.59 -12.73 10.59
N ALA A 84 -6.68 -11.96 10.45
CA ALA A 84 -7.91 -12.14 11.23
C ALA A 84 -8.67 -13.43 10.89
N CYS A 85 -8.49 -13.97 9.68
CA CYS A 85 -9.02 -15.29 9.29
C CYS A 85 -8.22 -16.47 9.89
N GLY A 86 -7.01 -16.21 10.39
CA GLY A 86 -6.13 -17.23 10.93
C GLY A 86 -6.30 -17.43 12.43
N ARG A 87 -5.34 -18.13 13.05
CA ARG A 87 -5.25 -18.20 14.51
C ARG A 87 -5.02 -16.82 15.13
N GLU A 88 -5.32 -16.72 16.41
CA GLU A 88 -4.93 -15.54 17.19
C GLU A 88 -3.41 -15.30 17.13
N LEU A 89 -3.03 -14.05 16.85
CA LEU A 89 -1.64 -13.62 16.78
C LEU A 89 -1.06 -13.42 18.18
N GLN A 90 0.20 -13.79 18.35
CA GLN A 90 0.95 -13.47 19.56
C GLN A 90 1.22 -11.96 19.67
N GLN A 91 1.51 -11.46 20.87
CA GLN A 91 1.67 -10.02 21.14
C GLN A 91 2.71 -9.33 20.23
N ASN A 92 3.77 -10.03 19.85
CA ASN A 92 4.83 -9.53 18.96
C ASN A 92 4.51 -9.67 17.47
N GLU A 93 3.60 -10.58 17.10
CA GLU A 93 3.24 -10.87 15.70
C GLU A 93 2.41 -9.73 15.10
N LYS A 94 1.44 -9.19 15.84
CA LYS A 94 0.56 -8.12 15.34
C LYS A 94 1.32 -6.83 14.98
N PRO A 95 2.22 -6.29 15.82
CA PRO A 95 3.07 -5.16 15.44
C PRO A 95 4.05 -5.49 14.29
N GLY A 96 4.51 -6.75 14.19
CA GLY A 96 5.32 -7.22 13.07
C GLY A 96 4.57 -7.12 11.74
N LEU A 97 3.38 -7.70 11.65
CA LEU A 97 2.55 -7.64 10.45
C LEU A 97 2.13 -6.22 10.08
N ASP A 98 1.85 -5.37 11.06
CA ASP A 98 1.52 -3.96 10.82
C ASP A 98 2.69 -3.21 10.18
N ARG A 99 3.92 -3.41 10.69
CA ARG A 99 5.14 -2.82 10.11
C ARG A 99 5.42 -3.36 8.71
N TYR A 100 5.31 -4.68 8.52
CA TYR A 100 5.43 -5.31 7.21
C TYR A 100 4.47 -4.66 6.20
N ALA A 101 3.19 -4.55 6.55
CA ALA A 101 2.18 -4.07 5.63
C ALA A 101 2.35 -2.58 5.29
N LYS A 102 2.80 -1.76 6.25
CA LYS A 102 3.16 -0.36 6.01
C LYS A 102 4.35 -0.23 5.08
N ALA A 103 5.42 -0.99 5.32
CA ALA A 103 6.63 -0.97 4.49
C ALA A 103 6.31 -1.39 3.05
N VAL A 104 5.56 -2.48 2.87
CA VAL A 104 5.14 -2.97 1.55
C VAL A 104 4.19 -2.00 0.85
N GLY A 105 3.24 -1.41 1.59
CA GLY A 105 2.31 -0.44 1.03
C GLY A 105 3.00 0.81 0.49
N LEU A 106 4.03 1.30 1.20
CA LEU A 106 4.84 2.41 0.75
C LEU A 106 5.76 2.01 -0.42
N ALA A 107 6.41 0.85 -0.32
CA ALA A 107 7.30 0.33 -1.36
C ALA A 107 6.58 0.17 -2.70
N PHE A 108 5.32 -0.29 -2.68
CA PHE A 108 4.51 -0.44 -3.88
C PHE A 108 4.45 0.86 -4.69
N GLN A 109 4.19 1.98 -4.01
CA GLN A 109 4.11 3.27 -4.66
C GLN A 109 5.47 3.79 -5.11
N VAL A 110 6.50 3.69 -4.25
CA VAL A 110 7.86 4.13 -4.62
C VAL A 110 8.32 3.41 -5.88
N VAL A 111 8.00 2.13 -6.02
CA VAL A 111 8.32 1.33 -7.21
C VAL A 111 7.48 1.72 -8.41
N ASP A 112 6.16 1.96 -8.25
CA ASP A 112 5.32 2.49 -9.33
C ASP A 112 5.91 3.79 -9.91
N ASP A 113 6.28 4.74 -9.04
CA ASP A 113 6.88 6.02 -9.48
C ASP A 113 8.22 5.82 -10.21
N VAL A 114 9.02 4.85 -9.79
CA VAL A 114 10.30 4.47 -10.43
C VAL A 114 10.04 3.85 -11.81
N LEU A 115 9.07 2.94 -11.92
CA LEU A 115 8.71 2.28 -13.17
C LEU A 115 8.13 3.28 -14.17
N ASP A 116 7.28 4.21 -13.72
CA ASP A 116 6.72 5.27 -14.55
C ASP A 116 7.81 6.22 -15.08
N TYR A 117 8.81 6.52 -14.25
CA TYR A 117 9.99 7.26 -14.70
C TYR A 117 10.77 6.48 -15.77
N ASP A 118 11.15 5.23 -15.51
CA ASP A 118 11.92 4.41 -16.44
C ASP A 118 11.20 4.20 -17.78
N ALA A 119 9.91 3.84 -17.74
CA ALA A 119 9.08 3.63 -18.93
C ALA A 119 8.99 4.91 -19.77
N SER A 120 8.91 6.07 -19.12
CA SER A 120 8.95 7.35 -19.83
C SER A 120 10.28 7.60 -20.52
N THR A 121 11.40 7.29 -19.88
CA THR A 121 12.73 7.46 -20.48
C THR A 121 12.96 6.51 -21.66
N ALA A 122 12.45 5.28 -21.60
CA ALA A 122 12.58 4.29 -22.67
C ALA A 122 11.67 4.61 -23.87
N THR A 123 10.46 5.12 -23.62
CA THR A 123 9.47 5.41 -24.67
C THR A 123 9.66 6.80 -25.30
N LEU A 124 10.19 7.75 -24.54
CA LEU A 124 10.34 9.15 -24.96
C LEU A 124 11.80 9.56 -24.87
N GLY A 125 12.52 9.50 -26.00
CA GLY A 125 13.84 10.10 -26.15
C GLY A 125 13.90 11.63 -25.99
N LYS A 126 12.89 12.28 -25.38
CA LYS A 126 12.82 13.68 -24.89
C LYS A 126 11.39 14.02 -24.41
N THR A 127 10.96 13.57 -23.23
CA THR A 127 10.05 14.30 -22.29
C THR A 127 9.74 13.45 -21.07
N ALA A 128 9.76 14.06 -19.88
CA ALA A 128 9.43 13.43 -18.60
C ALA A 128 8.04 12.76 -18.60
N GLY A 129 7.87 11.71 -17.79
CA GLY A 129 6.72 10.79 -17.77
C GLY A 129 5.34 11.39 -17.56
N LYS A 130 4.32 10.53 -17.67
CA LYS A 130 2.89 10.89 -17.62
C LYS A 130 2.54 11.73 -16.39
N ASP A 131 3.11 11.39 -15.23
CA ASP A 131 2.89 12.11 -13.98
C ASP A 131 3.59 13.48 -13.93
N SER A 132 4.80 13.58 -14.48
CA SER A 132 5.48 14.88 -14.64
C SER A 132 4.72 15.79 -15.61
N LYS A 133 4.12 15.24 -16.66
CA LYS A 133 3.24 15.99 -17.59
C LYS A 133 1.94 16.43 -16.94
N GLN A 134 1.48 15.75 -15.89
CA GLN A 134 0.29 16.12 -15.13
C GLN A 134 0.59 16.96 -13.88
N GLY A 135 1.86 17.29 -13.61
CA GLY A 135 2.27 18.05 -12.44
C GLY A 135 2.01 17.30 -11.12
N LYS A 136 2.00 15.96 -11.14
CA LYS A 136 1.78 15.16 -9.93
C LYS A 136 3.09 15.02 -9.14
N PRO A 137 3.04 15.18 -7.81
CA PRO A 137 4.19 14.94 -6.96
C PRO A 137 4.46 13.43 -6.88
N THR A 138 5.70 13.04 -7.15
CA THR A 138 6.20 11.65 -7.10
C THR A 138 7.46 11.57 -6.26
N TYR A 139 7.82 10.37 -5.79
CA TYR A 139 9.07 10.14 -5.07
C TYR A 139 10.28 10.50 -5.94
N VAL A 140 10.24 10.16 -7.23
CA VAL A 140 11.31 10.50 -8.16
C VAL A 140 11.47 12.02 -8.29
N SER A 141 10.36 12.78 -8.35
CA SER A 141 10.42 14.24 -8.40
C SER A 141 10.89 14.88 -7.08
N ALA A 142 10.58 14.27 -5.93
CA ALA A 142 10.87 14.82 -4.61
C ALA A 142 12.32 14.55 -4.15
N ILE A 143 12.83 13.33 -4.39
CA ILE A 143 14.15 12.89 -3.88
C ILE A 143 15.11 12.39 -4.96
N GLY A 144 14.67 12.31 -6.21
CA GLY A 144 15.46 11.82 -7.33
C GLY A 144 15.47 10.28 -7.46
N ILE A 145 15.67 9.80 -8.68
CA ILE A 145 15.57 8.37 -9.03
C ILE A 145 16.50 7.48 -8.21
N ALA A 146 17.74 7.92 -7.94
CA ALA A 146 18.70 7.14 -7.17
C ALA A 146 18.29 7.00 -5.69
N ALA A 147 17.71 8.05 -5.10
CA ALA A 147 17.22 7.98 -3.72
C ALA A 147 15.93 7.18 -3.62
N ALA A 148 15.01 7.30 -4.60
CA ALA A 148 13.80 6.51 -4.67
C ALA A 148 14.09 5.00 -4.73
N ARG A 149 15.07 4.57 -5.54
CA ARG A 149 15.51 3.16 -5.57
C ARG A 149 16.10 2.68 -4.25
N ARG A 150 16.89 3.52 -3.57
CA ARG A 150 17.41 3.17 -2.23
C ARG A 150 16.28 3.05 -1.21
N LEU A 151 15.32 3.97 -1.23
CA LEU A 151 14.14 3.91 -0.36
C LEU A 151 13.33 2.63 -0.59
N ALA A 152 13.13 2.21 -1.84
CA ALA A 152 12.45 0.94 -2.14
C ALA A 152 13.18 -0.27 -1.54
N GLU A 153 14.51 -0.30 -1.62
CA GLU A 153 15.34 -1.36 -1.03
C GLU A 153 15.34 -1.32 0.51
N GLU A 154 15.37 -0.11 1.10
CA GLU A 154 15.23 0.06 2.54
C GLU A 154 13.87 -0.45 3.06
N LEU A 155 12.78 -0.15 2.34
CA LEU A 155 11.44 -0.64 2.65
C LEU A 155 11.34 -2.16 2.48
N ARG A 156 12.03 -2.74 1.47
CA ARG A 156 12.17 -4.20 1.32
C ARG A 156 12.82 -4.80 2.56
N GLY A 157 13.93 -4.22 3.01
CA GLY A 157 14.63 -4.64 4.22
C GLY A 157 13.74 -4.55 5.46
N GLN A 158 13.04 -3.42 5.65
CA GLN A 158 12.09 -3.24 6.76
C GLN A 158 10.97 -4.27 6.75
N ALA A 159 10.45 -4.63 5.57
CA ALA A 159 9.43 -5.67 5.43
C ALA A 159 9.95 -7.03 5.90
N HIS A 160 11.14 -7.45 5.47
CA HIS A 160 11.77 -8.71 5.92
C HIS A 160 12.08 -8.72 7.41
N GLU A 161 12.62 -7.62 7.94
CA GLU A 161 12.89 -7.47 9.38
C GLU A 161 11.61 -7.60 10.22
N ALA A 162 10.51 -7.01 9.75
CA ALA A 162 9.21 -7.09 10.42
C ALA A 162 8.63 -8.51 10.45
N LEU A 163 9.06 -9.38 9.53
CA LEU A 163 8.62 -10.77 9.42
C LEU A 163 9.45 -11.78 10.21
N LYS A 164 10.56 -11.38 10.84
CA LYS A 164 11.45 -12.29 11.59
C LYS A 164 10.74 -13.07 12.70
N GLY A 165 9.71 -12.50 13.33
CA GLY A 165 8.94 -13.17 14.38
C GLY A 165 8.03 -14.31 13.89
N PHE A 166 7.95 -14.56 12.59
CA PHE A 166 7.07 -15.57 11.99
C PHE A 166 7.80 -16.81 11.48
N ASP A 167 9.13 -16.80 11.48
CA ASP A 167 9.99 -17.86 10.96
C ASP A 167 9.60 -18.28 9.52
N ALA A 168 9.66 -19.56 9.20
CA ALA A 168 9.34 -20.08 7.87
C ALA A 168 7.90 -19.78 7.39
N ARG A 169 6.98 -19.42 8.31
CA ARG A 169 5.57 -19.15 7.98
C ARG A 169 5.39 -17.85 7.19
N SER A 170 6.31 -16.89 7.33
CA SER A 170 6.26 -15.62 6.60
C SER A 170 6.88 -15.67 5.20
N ARG A 171 7.36 -16.83 4.75
CA ARG A 171 8.04 -16.97 3.46
C ARG A 171 7.29 -16.32 2.30
N ARG A 172 5.99 -16.58 2.17
CA ARG A 172 5.16 -16.00 1.08
C ARG A 172 5.04 -14.48 1.17
N LEU A 173 5.01 -13.92 2.38
CA LEU A 173 5.01 -12.47 2.58
C LEU A 173 6.37 -11.87 2.22
N GLY A 174 7.47 -12.52 2.58
CA GLY A 174 8.81 -12.12 2.15
C GLY A 174 8.96 -12.13 0.61
N GLU A 175 8.50 -13.21 -0.04
CA GLU A 175 8.49 -13.33 -1.50
C GLU A 175 7.63 -12.23 -2.17
N LEU A 176 6.52 -11.82 -1.53
CA LEU A 176 5.68 -10.73 -2.03
C LEU A 176 6.36 -9.37 -1.90
N ALA A 177 7.06 -9.11 -0.79
CA ALA A 177 7.86 -7.89 -0.63
C ALA A 177 8.97 -7.81 -1.67
N ASP A 178 9.65 -8.93 -1.94
CA ASP A 178 10.66 -9.03 -3.00
C ASP A 178 10.05 -8.78 -4.38
N PHE A 179 8.90 -9.40 -4.68
CA PHE A 179 8.20 -9.19 -5.94
C PHE A 179 7.84 -7.73 -6.16
N ILE A 180 7.30 -7.06 -5.13
CA ILE A 180 6.88 -5.66 -5.23
C ILE A 180 8.05 -4.73 -5.55
N VAL A 181 9.24 -4.99 -5.01
CA VAL A 181 10.41 -4.14 -5.22
C VAL A 181 11.21 -4.50 -6.47
N LEU A 182 11.22 -5.77 -6.86
CA LEU A 182 12.03 -6.28 -7.97
C LEU A 182 11.27 -6.42 -9.30
N ARG A 183 9.95 -6.17 -9.32
CA ARG A 183 9.15 -6.19 -10.55
C ARG A 183 9.65 -5.15 -11.55
N LYS A 184 9.40 -5.43 -12.83
CA LYS A 184 9.83 -4.61 -13.97
C LYS A 184 8.66 -3.98 -14.73
N PHE A 185 7.43 -4.15 -14.23
CA PHE A 185 6.18 -3.67 -14.81
C PHE A 185 5.10 -3.58 -13.73
#